data_AF-A0A8J8KMN8-F1
#
_entry.id   AF-A0A8J8KMN8-F1
#
_cell.length_a   1.000
_cell.length_b   1.000
_cell.length_c   1.000
_cell.angle_alpha   90.00
_cell.angle_beta   90.00
_cell.angle_gamma   90.00
#
_symmetry.space_group_name_H-M   'P 1'
#
loop_
_entity.id
_entity.type
_entity.pdbx_description
1 polymer ?
#
loop_
_entity_poly.entity_id
_entity_poly.type
_entity_poly.pdbx_seq_one_letter_code
_entity_poly.pdbx_strand_id
1 'polypeptide(L)'
;MTAESVTIEQFPEGRLPEGRPTEDFEEFETRAIGDFRLVALLFGAVLAGAIAASSPHDEESVQKWVLYVLIGALMGAAAGEGFGFGISRWREVTRIRPISIWRVLPMLVLVVAIAIGLMWLTPVVSSAITPRGWALSTIAIIGALPLAATLTAVQLVTRRKLPGSVGQQLETLLWLRRTVSRMLSELGVLVLLVMAVNRAALEFGEKQDPIVVIFAGAIGSFIVGIMYVPAATTLRRRASTYVQRNFTLDGVTQGELIGAAEDLGKLEKLLGLDQTTFGDLRSGLVILTPFVVSALSALLPKF
;
A
#
# COMPACT_ATOMS: atom_id res chain seq x y z
N MET A 1 -55.56 -35.38 17.34
CA MET A 1 -54.50 -34.39 17.04
C MET A 1 -54.35 -34.35 15.54
N THR A 2 -55.04 -33.39 14.92
CA THR A 2 -55.17 -33.18 13.48
C THR A 2 -54.03 -32.29 13.01
N ALA A 3 -53.26 -32.77 12.03
CA ALA A 3 -52.22 -32.00 11.36
C ALA A 3 -52.85 -31.02 10.38
N GLU A 4 -52.69 -29.74 10.64
CA GLU A 4 -53.05 -28.65 9.74
C GLU A 4 -52.01 -28.56 8.63
N SER A 5 -52.44 -28.82 7.40
CA SER A 5 -51.64 -28.68 6.18
C SER A 5 -51.46 -27.19 5.87
N VAL A 6 -50.24 -26.68 6.05
CA VAL A 6 -49.86 -25.34 5.60
C VAL A 6 -49.72 -25.35 4.08
N THR A 7 -50.66 -24.70 3.40
CA THR A 7 -50.62 -24.44 1.96
C THR A 7 -49.57 -23.37 1.69
N ILE A 8 -48.48 -23.74 1.00
CA ILE A 8 -47.49 -22.78 0.50
C ILE A 8 -48.13 -22.04 -0.66
N GLU A 9 -48.53 -20.79 -0.44
CA GLU A 9 -48.89 -19.87 -1.51
C GLU A 9 -47.69 -19.69 -2.44
N GLN A 10 -47.88 -20.08 -3.70
CA GLN A 10 -46.97 -19.77 -4.79
C GLN A 10 -46.91 -18.25 -4.95
N PHE A 11 -45.76 -17.66 -4.59
CA PHE A 11 -45.47 -16.28 -4.94
C PHE A 11 -45.45 -16.15 -6.47
N PRO A 12 -46.26 -15.24 -7.06
CA PRO A 12 -46.18 -14.99 -8.48
C PRO A 12 -44.81 -14.41 -8.80
N GLU A 13 -44.21 -14.87 -9.91
CA GLU A 13 -43.01 -14.29 -10.54
C GLU A 13 -43.29 -12.84 -10.94
N GLY A 14 -43.26 -11.96 -9.95
CA GLY A 14 -43.40 -10.53 -10.07
C GLY A 14 -42.07 -9.92 -10.42
N ARG A 15 -42.00 -9.33 -11.61
CA ARG A 15 -40.95 -8.44 -12.12
C ARG A 15 -40.24 -7.72 -10.98
N LEU A 16 -38.92 -7.91 -10.89
CA LEU A 16 -38.07 -7.02 -10.12
C LEU A 16 -38.31 -5.59 -10.64
N PRO A 17 -38.59 -4.60 -9.76
CA PRO A 17 -38.75 -3.23 -10.20
C PRO A 17 -37.44 -2.77 -10.84
N GLU A 18 -37.49 -2.50 -12.15
CA GLU A 18 -36.50 -1.69 -12.87
C GLU A 18 -36.61 -0.24 -12.39
N GLY A 19 -36.19 0.01 -11.16
CA GLY A 19 -36.06 1.34 -10.58
C GLY A 19 -34.61 1.52 -10.18
N ARG A 20 -33.80 2.09 -11.06
CA ARG A 20 -32.38 2.42 -10.86
C ARG A 20 -32.15 3.07 -9.48
N PRO A 21 -31.33 2.46 -8.61
CA PRO A 21 -30.72 3.15 -7.48
C PRO A 21 -29.19 2.93 -7.48
N THR A 22 -28.57 2.56 -8.60
CA THR A 22 -27.15 2.17 -8.64
C THR A 22 -26.22 3.34 -8.90
N GLU A 23 -26.58 4.27 -9.80
CA GLU A 23 -25.69 5.39 -10.16
C GLU A 23 -25.51 6.38 -9.00
N ASP A 24 -26.59 6.78 -8.33
CA ASP A 24 -26.53 7.70 -7.19
C ASP A 24 -25.75 7.13 -5.99
N PHE A 25 -25.84 5.81 -5.77
CA PHE A 25 -25.11 5.14 -4.68
C PHE A 25 -23.61 5.03 -4.96
N GLU A 26 -23.23 4.73 -6.21
CA GLU A 26 -21.82 4.66 -6.62
C GLU A 26 -21.15 6.03 -6.61
N GLU A 27 -21.86 7.08 -7.03
CA GLU A 27 -21.38 8.46 -6.97
C GLU A 27 -21.21 8.92 -5.50
N PHE A 28 -22.18 8.62 -4.64
CA PHE A 28 -22.10 8.92 -3.21
C PHE A 28 -20.93 8.19 -2.54
N GLU A 29 -20.73 6.90 -2.82
CA GLU A 29 -19.64 6.14 -2.23
C GLU A 29 -18.27 6.62 -2.71
N THR A 30 -18.14 6.97 -3.99
CA THR A 30 -16.91 7.52 -4.56
C THR A 30 -16.57 8.87 -3.93
N ARG A 31 -17.56 9.74 -3.73
CA ARG A 31 -17.39 11.04 -3.08
C ARG A 31 -17.00 10.90 -1.61
N ALA A 32 -17.68 10.01 -0.88
CA ALA A 32 -17.39 9.75 0.53
C ALA A 32 -15.96 9.19 0.74
N ILE A 33 -15.47 8.35 -0.18
CA ILE A 33 -14.08 7.86 -0.14
C ILE A 33 -13.07 9.01 -0.37
N GLY A 34 -13.38 9.92 -1.31
CA GLY A 34 -12.57 11.10 -1.57
C GLY A 34 -12.46 12.01 -0.35
N ASP A 35 -13.59 12.32 0.28
CA ASP A 35 -13.65 13.18 1.47
C ASP A 35 -12.90 12.56 2.65
N PHE A 36 -13.07 11.26 2.89
CA PHE A 36 -12.34 10.56 3.95
C PHE A 36 -10.82 10.60 3.75
N ARG A 37 -10.34 10.37 2.51
CA ARG A 37 -8.91 10.43 2.18
C ARG A 37 -8.35 11.84 2.37
N LEU A 38 -9.11 12.87 2.00
CA LEU A 38 -8.72 14.26 2.24
C LEU A 38 -8.63 14.58 3.73
N VAL A 39 -9.62 14.15 4.53
CA VAL A 39 -9.61 14.35 5.99
C VAL A 39 -8.43 13.63 6.64
N ALA A 40 -8.16 12.37 6.28
CA ALA A 40 -7.03 11.62 6.80
C ALA A 40 -5.69 12.29 6.45
N LEU A 41 -5.55 12.78 5.21
CA LEU A 41 -4.37 13.53 4.74
C LEU A 41 -4.17 14.81 5.56
N LEU A 42 -5.22 15.64 5.68
CA LEU A 42 -5.14 16.91 6.41
C LEU A 42 -4.86 16.67 7.91
N PHE A 43 -5.52 15.69 8.51
CA PHE A 43 -5.30 15.32 9.90
C PHE A 43 -3.87 14.86 10.15
N GLY A 44 -3.34 13.98 9.29
CA GLY A 44 -1.95 13.54 9.37
C GLY A 44 -0.97 14.70 9.24
N ALA A 45 -1.21 15.61 8.28
CA ALA A 45 -0.36 16.78 8.04
C ALA A 45 -0.32 17.71 9.27
N VAL A 46 -1.48 18.04 9.83
CA VAL A 46 -1.60 18.89 11.01
C VAL A 46 -0.96 18.23 12.23
N LEU A 47 -1.23 16.94 12.47
CA LEU A 47 -0.69 16.22 13.62
C LEU A 47 0.85 16.13 13.57
N ALA A 48 1.41 15.71 12.45
CA ALA A 48 2.85 15.58 12.30
C ALA A 48 3.55 16.95 12.28
N GLY A 49 2.93 17.95 11.65
CA GLY A 49 3.40 19.34 11.67
C GLY A 49 3.41 19.92 13.08
N ALA A 50 2.36 19.68 13.87
CA ALA A 50 2.29 20.12 15.27
C ALA A 50 3.36 19.45 16.15
N ILE A 51 3.59 18.15 15.97
CA ILE A 51 4.67 17.42 16.66
C ILE A 51 6.03 18.01 16.27
N ALA A 52 6.26 18.28 14.99
CA ALA A 52 7.51 18.88 14.53
C ALA A 52 7.69 20.31 15.08
N ALA A 53 6.63 21.12 15.08
CA ALA A 53 6.62 22.50 15.55
C ALA A 53 6.86 22.61 17.06
N SER A 54 6.52 21.58 17.84
CA SER A 54 6.83 21.50 19.28
C SER A 54 8.33 21.34 19.61
N SER A 55 9.19 21.31 18.60
CA SER A 55 10.64 21.26 18.80
C SER A 55 11.20 22.61 19.24
N PRO A 56 12.03 22.67 20.31
CA PRO A 56 12.77 23.86 20.69
C PRO A 56 13.62 24.31 19.50
N HIS A 57 13.59 25.60 19.20
CA HIS A 57 14.40 26.22 18.16
C HIS A 57 15.20 27.38 18.73
N ASP A 58 16.45 27.52 18.29
CA ASP A 58 17.24 28.74 18.51
C ASP A 58 16.95 29.75 17.40
N GLU A 59 16.99 31.05 17.68
CA GLU A 59 16.66 32.12 16.71
C GLU A 59 17.54 32.07 15.43
N GLU A 60 18.78 31.58 15.53
CA GLU A 60 19.68 31.41 14.38
C GLU A 60 19.26 30.24 13.44
N SER A 61 18.34 29.38 13.88
CA SER A 61 17.98 28.12 13.20
C SER A 61 16.58 28.11 12.56
N VAL A 62 15.89 29.25 12.51
CA VAL A 62 14.49 29.37 12.07
C VAL A 62 14.21 28.76 10.69
N GLN A 63 15.10 28.96 9.70
CA GLN A 63 14.90 28.39 8.35
C GLN A 63 14.90 26.85 8.36
N LYS A 64 15.78 26.25 9.16
CA LYS A 64 15.87 24.79 9.29
C LYS A 64 14.68 24.22 10.07
N TRP A 65 14.21 24.95 11.07
CA TRP A 65 13.00 24.61 11.81
C TRP A 65 11.77 24.55 10.89
N VAL A 66 11.57 25.59 10.07
CA VAL A 66 10.47 25.64 9.11
C VAL A 66 10.56 24.45 8.14
N LEU A 67 11.75 24.12 7.66
CA LEU A 67 11.96 22.95 6.80
C LEU A 67 11.59 21.64 7.52
N TYR A 68 11.98 21.46 8.78
CA TYR A 68 11.62 20.30 9.58
C TYR A 68 10.10 20.17 9.77
N VAL A 69 9.42 21.28 10.07
CA VAL A 69 7.94 21.33 10.19
C VAL A 69 7.26 20.98 8.87
N LEU A 70 7.75 21.53 7.76
CA LEU A 70 7.22 21.24 6.42
C LEU A 70 7.39 19.76 6.05
N ILE A 71 8.58 19.20 6.25
CA ILE A 71 8.83 17.78 5.97
C ILE A 71 8.00 16.88 6.89
N GLY A 72 7.86 17.25 8.18
CA GLY A 72 6.98 16.56 9.13
C GLY A 72 5.52 16.56 8.66
N ALA A 73 5.00 17.72 8.26
CA ALA A 73 3.65 17.85 7.73
C ALA A 73 3.45 17.03 6.43
N LEU A 74 4.43 17.03 5.51
CA LEU A 74 4.38 16.21 4.30
C LEU A 74 4.39 14.71 4.62
N MET A 75 5.21 14.27 5.57
CA MET A 75 5.23 12.88 6.04
C MET A 75 3.88 12.49 6.64
N GLY A 76 3.30 13.37 7.47
CA GLY A 76 1.96 13.17 8.03
C GLY A 76 0.88 13.10 6.96
N ALA A 77 0.93 13.97 5.95
CA ALA A 77 0.03 13.96 4.80
C ALA A 77 0.12 12.63 4.04
N ALA A 78 1.33 12.16 3.75
CA ALA A 78 1.56 10.88 3.08
C ALA A 78 1.09 9.68 3.92
N ALA A 79 1.29 9.71 5.23
CA ALA A 79 0.76 8.68 6.13
C ALA A 79 -0.78 8.65 6.13
N GLY A 80 -1.42 9.83 6.18
CA GLY A 80 -2.88 9.95 6.09
C GLY A 80 -3.44 9.52 4.73
N GLU A 81 -2.75 9.86 3.64
CA GLU A 81 -3.05 9.40 2.29
C GLU A 81 -3.00 7.86 2.23
N GLY A 82 -1.90 7.27 2.70
CA GLY A 82 -1.70 5.83 2.69
C GLY A 82 -2.75 5.08 3.52
N PHE A 83 -3.17 5.69 4.64
CA PHE A 83 -4.25 5.19 5.48
C PHE A 83 -5.58 5.14 4.72
N GLY A 84 -5.99 6.28 4.15
CA GLY A 84 -7.24 6.40 3.40
C GLY A 84 -7.25 5.53 2.15
N PHE A 85 -6.15 5.52 1.40
CA PHE A 85 -5.98 4.68 0.22
C PHE A 85 -6.04 3.20 0.57
N GLY A 86 -5.36 2.76 1.63
CA GLY A 86 -5.40 1.36 2.08
C GLY A 86 -6.79 0.91 2.51
N ILE A 87 -7.56 1.74 3.24
CA ILE A 87 -8.94 1.39 3.62
C ILE A 87 -9.86 1.26 2.40
N SER A 88 -9.77 2.21 1.46
CA SER A 88 -10.54 2.15 0.20
C SER A 88 -10.26 0.83 -0.53
N ARG A 89 -8.98 0.51 -0.71
CA ARG A 89 -8.57 -0.69 -1.45
C ARG A 89 -8.91 -1.97 -0.70
N TRP A 90 -8.85 -1.97 0.63
CA TRP A 90 -9.32 -3.10 1.44
C TRP A 90 -10.79 -3.42 1.16
N ARG A 91 -11.67 -2.41 1.08
CA ARG A 91 -13.09 -2.59 0.74
C ARG A 91 -13.25 -3.19 -0.66
N GLU A 92 -12.51 -2.68 -1.63
CA GLU A 92 -12.55 -3.19 -3.01
C GLU A 92 -12.07 -4.66 -3.09
N VAL A 93 -10.98 -5.03 -2.40
CA VAL A 93 -10.49 -6.41 -2.37
C VAL A 93 -11.47 -7.35 -1.66
N THR A 94 -12.10 -6.89 -0.58
CA THR A 94 -13.08 -7.70 0.18
C THR A 94 -14.41 -7.89 -0.57
N ARG A 95 -14.75 -7.03 -1.54
CA ARG A 95 -15.86 -7.24 -2.47
C ARG A 95 -15.63 -8.43 -3.41
N ILE A 96 -14.39 -8.65 -3.86
CA ILE A 96 -14.05 -9.82 -4.70
C ILE A 96 -14.26 -11.11 -3.90
N ARG A 97 -13.82 -11.11 -2.64
CA ARG A 97 -14.03 -12.22 -1.72
C ARG A 97 -14.01 -11.71 -0.28
N PRO A 98 -15.03 -12.02 0.54
CA PRO A 98 -15.03 -11.61 1.93
C PRO A 98 -13.85 -12.27 2.68
N ILE A 99 -13.05 -11.43 3.32
CA ILE A 99 -11.93 -11.83 4.16
C ILE A 99 -12.20 -11.36 5.58
N SER A 100 -12.18 -12.30 6.53
CA SER A 100 -12.23 -11.97 7.95
C SER A 100 -10.93 -11.28 8.39
N ILE A 101 -11.03 -10.16 9.10
CA ILE A 101 -9.88 -9.40 9.62
C ILE A 101 -8.92 -10.27 10.45
N TRP A 102 -9.45 -11.27 11.15
CA TRP A 102 -8.69 -12.26 11.93
C TRP A 102 -7.65 -13.05 11.12
N ARG A 103 -7.82 -13.18 9.81
CA ARG A 103 -6.83 -13.85 8.93
C ARG A 103 -5.68 -12.94 8.55
N VAL A 104 -5.86 -11.63 8.66
CA VAL A 104 -4.88 -10.61 8.30
C VAL A 104 -4.13 -10.12 9.53
N LEU A 105 -4.79 -10.13 10.70
CA LEU A 105 -4.23 -9.69 11.97
C LEU A 105 -2.85 -10.29 12.30
N PRO A 106 -2.57 -11.60 12.12
CA PRO A 106 -1.24 -12.14 12.46
C PRO A 106 -0.12 -11.52 11.64
N MET A 107 -0.36 -11.24 10.35
CA MET A 107 0.62 -10.60 9.48
C MET A 107 0.83 -9.13 9.87
N LEU A 108 -0.25 -8.42 10.23
CA LEU A 108 -0.16 -7.05 10.74
C LEU A 108 0.63 -6.99 12.05
N VAL A 109 0.32 -7.87 12.99
CA VAL A 109 1.03 -7.97 14.27
C VAL A 109 2.51 -8.27 14.03
N LEU A 110 2.83 -9.19 13.10
CA LEU A 110 4.22 -9.48 12.75
C LEU A 110 4.95 -8.25 12.18
N VAL A 111 4.32 -7.54 11.23
CA VAL A 111 4.90 -6.32 10.63
C VAL A 111 5.13 -5.25 11.69
N VAL A 112 4.16 -5.02 12.57
CA VAL A 112 4.27 -4.05 13.67
C VAL A 112 5.34 -4.48 14.67
N ALA A 113 5.37 -5.76 15.05
CA ALA A 113 6.37 -6.29 15.97
C ALA A 113 7.78 -6.17 15.41
N ILE A 114 7.98 -6.43 14.11
CA ILE A 114 9.25 -6.22 13.42
C ILE A 114 9.60 -4.73 13.40
N ALA A 115 8.67 -3.84 13.07
CA ALA A 115 8.90 -2.40 13.06
C ALA A 115 9.31 -1.88 14.45
N ILE A 116 8.56 -2.22 15.49
CA ILE A 116 8.85 -1.84 16.88
C ILE A 116 10.17 -2.45 17.34
N GLY A 117 10.42 -3.73 17.04
CA GLY A 117 11.66 -4.42 17.41
C GLY A 117 12.89 -3.78 16.76
N LEU A 118 12.80 -3.42 15.48
CA LEU A 118 13.88 -2.73 14.77
C LEU A 118 14.10 -1.30 15.30
N MET A 119 13.02 -0.58 15.63
CA MET A 119 13.13 0.72 16.30
C MET A 119 13.78 0.58 17.69
N TRP A 120 13.41 -0.45 18.46
CA TRP A 120 13.97 -0.72 19.77
C TRP A 120 15.46 -1.11 19.74
N LEU A 121 15.94 -1.68 18.63
CA LEU A 121 17.36 -1.98 18.40
C LEU A 121 18.19 -0.76 17.99
N THR A 122 17.56 0.35 17.60
CA THR A 122 18.26 1.56 17.14
C THR A 122 19.25 2.14 18.16
N PRO A 123 18.98 2.16 19.49
CA PRO A 123 19.94 2.61 20.51
C PRO A 123 21.26 1.83 20.53
N VAL A 124 21.27 0.58 20.01
CA VAL A 124 22.49 -0.24 19.93
C VAL A 124 23.41 0.25 18.81
N VAL A 125 22.84 0.88 17.78
CA VAL A 125 23.55 1.33 16.57
C VAL A 125 23.83 2.84 16.62
N SER A 126 23.02 3.62 17.34
CA SER A 126 23.13 5.08 17.44
C SER A 126 22.67 5.58 18.81
N SER A 127 23.28 6.66 19.31
CA SER A 127 22.84 7.33 20.52
C SER A 127 21.45 7.97 20.35
N ALA A 128 20.46 7.35 21.02
CA ALA A 128 19.09 7.79 21.31
C ALA A 128 18.21 8.26 20.14
N ILE A 129 17.16 7.48 19.84
CA ILE A 129 16.00 7.99 19.09
C ILE A 129 15.31 9.05 19.97
N THR A 130 15.15 10.26 19.43
CA THR A 130 14.41 11.31 20.14
C THR A 130 12.93 10.92 20.32
N PRO A 131 12.23 11.37 21.38
CA PRO A 131 10.80 11.11 21.55
C PRO A 131 9.95 11.52 20.34
N ARG A 132 10.38 12.55 19.59
CA ARG A 132 9.74 13.01 18.36
C ARG A 132 9.96 12.04 17.20
N GLY A 133 11.16 11.47 17.07
CA GLY A 133 11.43 10.38 16.13
C GLY A 133 10.47 9.20 16.35
N TRP A 134 10.26 8.80 17.61
CA TRP A 134 9.26 7.77 17.96
C TRP A 134 7.85 8.16 17.54
N ALA A 135 7.42 9.40 17.82
CA ALA A 135 6.08 9.87 17.46
C ALA A 135 5.85 9.90 15.93
N LEU A 136 6.80 10.43 15.17
CA LEU A 136 6.71 10.52 13.71
C LEU A 136 6.78 9.15 13.04
N SER A 137 7.63 8.25 13.53
CA SER A 137 7.64 6.85 13.09
C SER A 137 6.33 6.13 13.42
N THR A 138 5.72 6.41 14.57
CA THR A 138 4.41 5.84 14.92
C THR A 138 3.32 6.28 13.95
N ILE A 139 3.32 7.56 13.55
CA ILE A 139 2.38 8.07 12.52
C ILE A 139 2.59 7.34 11.19
N ALA A 140 3.84 7.16 10.77
CA ALA A 140 4.14 6.42 9.54
C ALA A 140 3.68 4.96 9.63
N ILE A 141 3.90 4.28 10.76
CA ILE A 141 3.43 2.90 10.99
C ILE A 141 1.90 2.85 10.88
N ILE A 142 1.18 3.74 11.57
CA ILE A 142 -0.29 3.80 11.52
C ILE A 142 -0.76 4.02 10.07
N GLY A 143 -0.14 4.93 9.33
CA GLY A 143 -0.46 5.19 7.92
C GLY A 143 -0.23 3.97 7.01
N ALA A 144 0.80 3.18 7.29
CA ALA A 144 1.12 1.98 6.51
C ALA A 144 0.24 0.76 6.85
N LEU A 145 -0.43 0.73 8.00
CA LEU A 145 -1.21 -0.44 8.45
C LEU A 145 -2.31 -0.85 7.47
N PRO A 146 -3.18 0.05 6.96
CA PRO A 146 -4.19 -0.34 5.98
C PRO A 146 -3.59 -0.82 4.66
N LEU A 147 -2.43 -0.31 4.25
CA LEU A 147 -1.70 -0.79 3.08
C LEU A 147 -1.23 -2.23 3.29
N ALA A 148 -0.63 -2.53 4.45
CA ALA A 148 -0.21 -3.87 4.85
C ALA A 148 -1.38 -4.85 4.91
N ALA A 149 -2.51 -4.40 5.47
CA ALA A 149 -3.72 -5.20 5.54
C ALA A 149 -4.19 -5.56 4.13
N THR A 150 -4.23 -4.57 3.23
CA THR A 150 -4.71 -4.78 1.87
C THR A 150 -3.78 -5.67 1.05
N LEU A 151 -2.46 -5.50 1.14
CA LEU A 151 -1.50 -6.40 0.50
C LEU A 151 -1.69 -7.85 0.98
N THR A 152 -1.91 -8.04 2.27
CA THR A 152 -2.21 -9.37 2.85
C THR A 152 -3.55 -9.90 2.34
N ALA A 153 -4.57 -9.06 2.20
CA ALA A 153 -5.84 -9.47 1.60
C ALA A 153 -5.67 -9.89 0.14
N VAL A 154 -4.92 -9.13 -0.66
CA VAL A 154 -4.59 -9.51 -2.05
C VAL A 154 -3.89 -10.88 -2.08
N GLN A 155 -2.93 -11.12 -1.19
CA GLN A 155 -2.28 -12.41 -1.05
C GLN A 155 -3.29 -13.53 -0.74
N LEU A 156 -4.24 -13.29 0.17
CA LEU A 156 -5.25 -14.28 0.54
C LEU A 156 -6.28 -14.55 -0.56
N VAL A 157 -6.73 -13.51 -1.29
CA VAL A 157 -7.66 -13.63 -2.41
C VAL A 157 -7.02 -14.45 -3.55
N THR A 158 -5.78 -14.14 -3.89
CA THR A 158 -5.06 -14.73 -5.04
C THR A 158 -4.61 -16.18 -4.80
N ARG A 159 -4.53 -16.64 -3.54
CA ARG A 159 -4.23 -18.05 -3.20
C ARG A 159 -5.28 -19.05 -3.71
N ARG A 160 -6.50 -18.61 -4.02
CA ARG A 160 -7.60 -19.47 -4.48
C ARG A 160 -8.06 -19.07 -5.88
N LYS A 161 -8.90 -19.92 -6.51
CA LYS A 161 -9.52 -19.59 -7.81
C LYS A 161 -10.35 -18.30 -7.69
N LEU A 162 -10.15 -17.36 -8.60
CA LEU A 162 -10.96 -16.13 -8.69
C LEU A 162 -12.37 -16.50 -9.22
N PRO A 163 -13.45 -15.91 -8.68
CA PRO A 163 -14.80 -16.14 -9.18
C PRO A 163 -15.00 -15.49 -10.56
N GLY A 164 -16.06 -15.88 -11.26
CA GLY A 164 -16.47 -15.24 -12.51
C GLY A 164 -15.95 -15.90 -13.79
N SER A 165 -16.32 -15.29 -14.92
CA SER A 165 -15.91 -15.70 -16.27
C SER A 165 -14.41 -15.50 -16.50
N VAL A 166 -13.88 -16.05 -17.59
CA VAL A 166 -12.46 -15.91 -17.97
C VAL A 166 -12.08 -14.42 -18.07
N GLY A 167 -12.89 -13.62 -18.77
CA GLY A 167 -12.69 -12.17 -18.88
C GLY A 167 -12.68 -11.45 -17.53
N GLN A 168 -13.65 -11.75 -16.66
CA GLN A 168 -13.73 -11.15 -15.31
C GLN A 168 -12.50 -11.52 -14.44
N GLN A 169 -12.00 -12.74 -14.57
CA GLN A 169 -10.80 -13.18 -13.85
C GLN A 169 -9.56 -12.41 -14.34
N LEU A 170 -9.41 -12.21 -15.66
CA LEU A 170 -8.31 -11.40 -16.22
C LEU A 170 -8.38 -9.96 -15.75
N GLU A 171 -9.55 -9.33 -15.84
CA GLU A 171 -9.78 -7.97 -15.37
C GLU A 171 -9.40 -7.81 -13.90
N THR A 172 -9.85 -8.76 -13.06
CA THR A 172 -9.53 -8.79 -11.63
C THR A 172 -8.02 -8.90 -11.39
N LEU A 173 -7.31 -9.76 -12.15
CA LEU A 173 -5.85 -9.90 -12.03
C LEU A 173 -5.12 -8.61 -12.42
N LEU A 174 -5.53 -7.96 -13.51
CA LEU A 174 -4.95 -6.69 -13.95
C LEU A 174 -5.21 -5.56 -12.94
N TRP A 175 -6.42 -5.51 -12.36
CA TRP A 175 -6.76 -4.57 -11.30
C TRP A 175 -5.95 -4.82 -10.02
N LEU A 176 -5.81 -6.08 -9.58
CA LEU A 176 -5.00 -6.46 -8.42
C LEU A 176 -3.52 -6.08 -8.63
N ARG A 177 -2.98 -6.30 -9.84
CA ARG A 177 -1.60 -5.91 -10.18
C ARG A 177 -1.40 -4.41 -10.05
N ARG A 178 -2.25 -3.61 -10.71
CA ARG A 178 -2.19 -2.14 -10.63
C ARG A 178 -2.29 -1.65 -9.18
N THR A 179 -3.16 -2.26 -8.38
CA THR A 179 -3.33 -1.93 -6.96
C THR A 179 -2.07 -2.24 -6.15
N VAL A 180 -1.49 -3.42 -6.31
CA VAL A 180 -0.25 -3.82 -5.61
C VAL A 180 0.94 -2.94 -6.00
N SER A 181 1.10 -2.61 -7.29
CA SER A 181 2.15 -1.70 -7.76
C SER A 181 1.96 -0.28 -7.21
N ARG A 182 0.74 0.23 -7.14
CA ARG A 182 0.46 1.55 -6.55
C ARG A 182 0.76 1.57 -5.05
N MET A 183 0.37 0.53 -4.31
CA MET A 183 0.71 0.41 -2.87
C MET A 183 2.21 0.40 -2.63
N LEU A 184 2.99 -0.26 -3.49
CA LEU A 184 4.45 -0.23 -3.39
C LEU A 184 4.98 1.20 -3.54
N SER A 185 4.44 1.97 -4.49
CA SER A 185 4.82 3.37 -4.68
C SER A 185 4.52 4.22 -3.44
N GLU A 186 3.32 4.11 -2.87
CA GLU A 186 2.93 4.87 -1.66
C GLU A 186 3.82 4.50 -0.45
N LEU A 187 4.07 3.20 -0.25
CA LEU A 187 4.97 2.72 0.79
C LEU A 187 6.39 3.24 0.61
N GLY A 188 6.89 3.26 -0.63
CA GLY A 188 8.18 3.82 -0.98
C GLY A 188 8.28 5.29 -0.61
N VAL A 189 7.30 6.12 -1.03
CA VAL A 189 7.22 7.54 -0.68
C VAL A 189 7.22 7.75 0.83
N LEU A 190 6.44 6.94 1.56
CA LEU A 190 6.39 7.03 3.02
C LEU A 190 7.75 6.75 3.66
N VAL A 191 8.46 5.69 3.23
CA VAL A 191 9.81 5.39 3.73
C VAL A 191 10.77 6.55 3.47
N LEU A 192 10.72 7.17 2.29
CA LEU A 192 11.56 8.34 2.00
C LEU A 192 11.25 9.52 2.90
N LEU A 193 9.97 9.80 3.14
CA LEU A 193 9.58 10.93 3.98
C LEU A 193 10.00 10.68 5.43
N VAL A 194 9.92 9.44 5.93
CA VAL A 194 10.51 9.08 7.23
C VAL A 194 12.02 9.34 7.25
N MET A 195 12.75 8.96 6.20
CA MET A 195 14.19 9.27 6.10
C MET A 195 14.46 10.77 6.06
N ALA A 196 13.68 11.53 5.29
CA ALA A 196 13.82 12.98 5.16
C ALA A 196 13.54 13.70 6.48
N VAL A 197 12.50 13.28 7.22
CA VAL A 197 12.19 13.77 8.57
C VAL A 197 13.35 13.50 9.51
N ASN A 198 13.89 12.28 9.54
CA ASN A 198 15.04 11.93 10.38
C ASN A 198 16.29 12.72 9.99
N ARG A 199 16.50 12.98 8.68
CA ARG A 199 17.63 13.79 8.22
C ARG A 199 17.52 15.24 8.64
N ALA A 200 16.33 15.81 8.51
CA ALA A 200 16.04 17.18 8.93
C ALA A 200 16.16 17.33 10.46
N ALA A 201 15.88 16.26 11.22
CA ALA A 201 16.08 16.22 12.67
C ALA A 201 17.57 16.19 13.08
N LEU A 202 18.52 15.71 12.25
CA LEU A 202 19.95 15.70 12.62
C LEU A 202 20.51 17.09 12.95
N GLU A 203 19.93 18.13 12.36
CA GLU A 203 20.37 19.52 12.53
C GLU A 203 19.52 20.28 13.56
N PHE A 204 18.66 19.57 14.30
CA PHE A 204 17.66 20.15 15.18
C PHE A 204 17.53 19.39 16.52
N GLY A 205 17.84 20.06 17.63
CA GLY A 205 17.77 19.48 18.97
C GLY A 205 19.00 18.66 19.37
N GLU A 206 18.81 17.54 20.07
CA GLU A 206 19.91 16.64 20.44
C GLU A 206 20.57 16.08 19.18
N LYS A 207 21.91 16.21 19.08
CA LYS A 207 22.69 15.75 17.92
C LYS A 207 22.43 14.28 17.66
N GLN A 208 21.61 13.99 16.66
CA GLN A 208 21.32 12.64 16.20
C GLN A 208 22.43 12.18 15.26
N ASP A 209 22.76 10.89 15.30
CA ASP A 209 23.81 10.34 14.43
C ASP A 209 23.30 10.22 12.98
N PRO A 210 24.06 10.66 11.96
CA PRO A 210 23.74 10.43 10.55
C PRO A 210 23.41 8.96 10.20
N ILE A 211 23.98 8.00 10.94
CA ILE A 211 23.71 6.57 10.78
C ILE A 211 22.20 6.26 10.96
N VAL A 212 21.46 7.02 11.76
CA VAL A 212 20.02 6.78 11.98
C VAL A 212 19.20 6.92 10.71
N VAL A 213 19.56 7.85 9.82
CA VAL A 213 18.84 8.06 8.54
C VAL A 213 18.97 6.83 7.65
N ILE A 214 20.20 6.30 7.54
CA ILE A 214 20.49 5.11 6.73
C ILE A 214 19.80 3.89 7.34
N PHE A 215 19.86 3.75 8.67
CA PHE A 215 19.23 2.65 9.40
C PHE A 215 17.70 2.67 9.26
N ALA A 216 17.07 3.83 9.39
CA ALA A 216 15.63 4.01 9.19
C ALA A 216 15.21 3.66 7.75
N GLY A 217 16.00 4.07 6.75
CA GLY A 217 15.78 3.70 5.35
C GLY A 217 15.88 2.20 5.10
N ALA A 218 16.88 1.54 5.69
CA ALA A 218 17.06 0.10 5.60
C ALA A 218 15.90 -0.66 6.26
N ILE A 219 15.48 -0.25 7.46
CA ILE A 219 14.33 -0.82 8.18
C ILE A 219 13.05 -0.66 7.36
N GLY A 220 12.77 0.56 6.90
CA GLY A 220 11.58 0.86 6.11
C GLY A 220 11.53 0.02 4.84
N SER A 221 12.64 -0.05 4.10
CA SER A 221 12.75 -0.86 2.87
C SER A 221 12.56 -2.36 3.14
N PHE A 222 13.11 -2.86 4.25
CA PHE A 222 12.95 -4.25 4.66
C PHE A 222 11.49 -4.59 5.00
N ILE A 223 10.81 -3.73 5.75
CA ILE A 223 9.38 -3.87 6.09
C ILE A 223 8.52 -3.88 4.82
N VAL A 224 8.76 -2.92 3.92
CA VAL A 224 8.06 -2.85 2.63
C VAL A 224 8.29 -4.14 1.82
N GLY A 225 9.51 -4.67 1.82
CA GLY A 225 9.84 -5.96 1.20
C GLY A 225 9.03 -7.12 1.78
N ILE A 226 8.96 -7.24 3.11
CA ILE A 226 8.18 -8.29 3.80
C ILE A 226 6.69 -8.19 3.45
N MET A 227 6.15 -6.98 3.33
CA MET A 227 4.74 -6.77 3.00
C MET A 227 4.43 -7.04 1.53
N TYR A 228 5.29 -6.56 0.62
CA TYR A 228 5.04 -6.56 -0.82
C TYR A 228 5.37 -7.91 -1.47
N VAL A 229 6.51 -8.50 -1.16
CA VAL A 229 7.02 -9.71 -1.84
C VAL A 229 6.02 -10.87 -1.81
N PRO A 230 5.38 -11.21 -0.66
CA PRO A 230 4.42 -12.31 -0.63
C PRO A 230 3.16 -12.03 -1.45
N ALA A 231 2.67 -10.78 -1.48
CA ALA A 231 1.50 -10.40 -2.27
C ALA A 231 1.81 -10.46 -3.78
N ALA A 232 2.95 -9.90 -4.20
CA ALA A 232 3.38 -9.91 -5.59
C ALA A 232 3.63 -11.33 -6.12
N THR A 233 4.34 -12.17 -5.35
CA THR A 233 4.66 -13.55 -5.75
C THR A 233 3.41 -14.43 -5.88
N THR A 234 2.47 -14.32 -4.94
CA THR A 234 1.20 -15.07 -5.01
C THR A 234 0.33 -14.61 -6.17
N LEU A 235 0.24 -13.31 -6.42
CA LEU A 235 -0.48 -12.75 -7.57
C LEU A 235 0.13 -13.23 -8.90
N ARG A 236 1.46 -13.19 -9.05
CA ARG A 236 2.14 -13.67 -10.27
C ARG A 236 1.96 -15.16 -10.49
N ARG A 237 2.11 -15.97 -9.44
CA ARG A 237 1.85 -17.42 -9.52
C ARG A 237 0.42 -17.68 -9.99
N ARG A 238 -0.54 -16.90 -9.49
CA ARG A 238 -1.95 -17.01 -9.88
C ARG A 238 -2.19 -16.59 -11.32
N ALA A 239 -1.57 -15.50 -11.76
CA ALA A 239 -1.63 -15.03 -13.13
C ALA A 239 -1.00 -16.04 -14.11
N SER A 240 0.16 -16.60 -13.79
CA SER A 240 0.79 -17.67 -14.58
C SER A 240 -0.12 -18.90 -14.68
N THR A 241 -0.73 -19.34 -13.57
CA THR A 241 -1.70 -20.45 -13.58
C THR A 241 -2.94 -20.12 -14.41
N TYR A 242 -3.37 -18.86 -14.44
CA TYR A 242 -4.50 -18.41 -15.24
C TYR A 242 -4.17 -18.45 -16.74
N VAL A 243 -3.00 -17.95 -17.13
CA VAL A 243 -2.50 -17.99 -18.51
C VAL A 243 -2.40 -19.43 -19.00
N GLN A 244 -1.71 -20.29 -18.26
CA GLN A 244 -1.54 -21.71 -18.61
C GLN A 244 -2.84 -22.49 -18.77
N ARG A 245 -3.94 -22.07 -18.11
CA ARG A 245 -5.21 -22.78 -18.15
C ARG A 245 -6.15 -22.33 -19.26
N ASN A 246 -6.04 -21.07 -19.69
CA ASN A 246 -7.01 -20.46 -20.62
C ASN A 246 -6.39 -20.08 -21.97
N PHE A 247 -5.06 -19.99 -22.06
CA PHE A 247 -4.34 -19.56 -23.24
C PHE A 247 -3.21 -20.57 -23.55
N THR A 248 -3.59 -21.82 -23.80
CA THR A 248 -2.65 -22.88 -24.22
C THR A 248 -2.40 -22.79 -25.71
N LEU A 249 -1.15 -22.98 -26.13
CA LEU A 249 -0.80 -23.12 -27.56
C LEU A 249 -1.12 -24.53 -28.10
N ASP A 250 -1.47 -25.46 -27.21
CA ASP A 250 -1.88 -26.82 -27.57
C ASP A 250 -3.15 -26.76 -28.44
N GLY A 251 -3.06 -27.30 -29.66
CA GLY A 251 -4.17 -27.35 -30.61
C GLY A 251 -4.33 -26.14 -31.53
N VAL A 252 -3.43 -25.15 -31.46
CA VAL A 252 -3.42 -24.02 -32.41
C VAL A 252 -2.85 -24.47 -33.75
N THR A 253 -3.45 -24.03 -34.86
CA THR A 253 -2.99 -24.37 -36.21
C THR A 253 -1.63 -23.71 -36.51
N GLN A 254 -0.79 -24.35 -37.35
CA GLN A 254 0.57 -23.85 -37.62
C GLN A 254 0.59 -22.41 -38.18
N GLY A 255 -0.43 -22.02 -38.96
CA GLY A 255 -0.54 -20.66 -39.51
C GLY A 255 -0.89 -19.58 -38.46
N GLU A 256 -1.55 -19.97 -37.37
CA GLU A 256 -1.98 -19.06 -36.29
C GLU A 256 -1.04 -19.08 -35.08
N LEU A 257 -0.12 -20.05 -35.02
CA LEU A 257 0.76 -20.29 -33.88
C LEU A 257 1.59 -19.07 -33.49
N ILE A 258 2.13 -18.34 -34.48
CA ILE A 258 2.94 -17.14 -34.23
C ILE A 258 2.08 -16.03 -33.60
N GLY A 259 0.90 -15.76 -34.16
CA GLY A 259 -0.02 -14.75 -33.61
C GLY A 259 -0.49 -15.09 -32.19
N ALA A 260 -0.84 -16.35 -31.95
CA ALA A 260 -1.22 -16.83 -30.63
C ALA A 260 -0.07 -16.72 -29.61
N ALA A 261 1.17 -17.01 -30.02
CA ALA A 261 2.35 -16.86 -29.17
C ALA A 261 2.67 -15.38 -28.87
N GLU A 262 2.49 -14.49 -29.83
CA GLU A 262 2.65 -13.04 -29.61
C GLU A 262 1.60 -12.49 -28.64
N ASP A 263 0.35 -12.88 -28.79
CA ASP A 263 -0.74 -12.43 -27.93
C ASP A 263 -0.60 -13.00 -26.51
N LEU A 264 -0.13 -14.24 -26.39
CA LEU A 264 0.29 -14.81 -25.12
C LEU A 264 1.41 -13.96 -24.48
N GLY A 265 2.47 -13.65 -25.23
CA GLY A 265 3.57 -12.82 -24.72
C GLY A 265 3.12 -11.43 -24.28
N LYS A 266 2.21 -10.78 -25.02
CA LYS A 266 1.59 -9.50 -24.62
C LYS A 266 0.81 -9.65 -23.33
N LEU A 267 0.02 -10.72 -23.20
CA LEU A 267 -0.78 -11.00 -22.01
C LEU A 267 0.11 -11.25 -20.77
N GLU A 268 1.18 -12.04 -20.92
CA GLU A 268 2.14 -12.30 -19.85
C GLU A 268 2.83 -11.02 -19.37
N LYS A 269 3.19 -10.14 -20.30
CA LYS A 269 3.74 -8.80 -19.99
C LYS A 269 2.72 -7.89 -19.29
N LEU A 270 1.46 -7.91 -19.71
CA LEU A 270 0.36 -7.18 -19.05
C LEU A 270 0.03 -7.74 -17.67
N LEU A 271 0.34 -9.01 -17.40
CA LEU A 271 0.23 -9.62 -16.08
C LEU A 271 1.52 -9.51 -15.24
N GLY A 272 2.63 -9.08 -15.83
CA GLY A 272 3.90 -8.87 -15.16
C GLY A 272 4.59 -10.17 -14.80
N LEU A 273 4.40 -11.20 -15.63
CA LEU A 273 5.06 -12.49 -15.48
C LEU A 273 6.53 -12.43 -15.93
N ASP A 274 6.86 -11.46 -16.79
CA ASP A 274 8.20 -11.16 -17.28
C ASP A 274 9.06 -10.36 -16.28
N GLN A 275 8.44 -9.72 -15.30
CA GLN A 275 9.12 -8.89 -14.31
C GLN A 275 9.55 -9.73 -13.09
N THR A 276 10.78 -9.51 -12.59
CA THR A 276 11.22 -10.10 -11.31
C THR A 276 10.72 -9.24 -10.14
N THR A 277 10.53 -9.83 -8.95
CA THR A 277 10.04 -9.07 -7.78
C THR A 277 11.05 -7.99 -7.39
N PHE A 278 12.33 -8.30 -7.59
CA PHE A 278 13.42 -7.34 -7.43
C PHE A 278 13.37 -6.21 -8.47
N GLY A 279 12.96 -6.51 -9.71
CA GLY A 279 12.72 -5.50 -10.74
C GLY A 279 11.61 -4.51 -10.36
N ASP A 280 10.54 -4.99 -9.72
CA ASP A 280 9.44 -4.13 -9.25
C ASP A 280 9.88 -3.27 -8.07
N LEU A 281 10.59 -3.85 -7.10
CA LEU A 281 11.17 -3.09 -5.98
C LEU A 281 12.16 -2.04 -6.49
N ARG A 282 13.03 -2.41 -7.43
CA ARG A 282 13.99 -1.48 -8.03
C ARG A 282 13.29 -0.39 -8.82
N SER A 283 12.27 -0.69 -9.62
CA SER A 283 11.57 0.34 -10.39
C SER A 283 10.82 1.31 -9.47
N GLY A 284 10.18 0.80 -8.42
CA GLY A 284 9.59 1.62 -7.37
C GLY A 284 10.62 2.51 -6.68
N LEU A 285 11.81 1.98 -6.39
CA LEU A 285 12.90 2.74 -5.75
C LEU A 285 13.62 3.70 -6.71
N VAL A 286 13.71 3.38 -8.00
CA VAL A 286 14.36 4.21 -9.02
C VAL A 286 13.55 5.46 -9.33
N ILE A 287 12.22 5.37 -9.35
CA ILE A 287 11.32 6.54 -9.47
C ILE A 287 11.55 7.53 -8.32
N LEU A 288 11.97 7.00 -7.18
CA LEU A 288 12.22 7.77 -5.97
C LEU A 288 13.63 8.37 -5.91
N THR A 289 14.57 7.90 -6.72
CA THR A 289 15.97 8.38 -6.74
C THR A 289 16.11 9.89 -6.91
N PRO A 290 15.40 10.58 -7.83
CA PRO A 290 15.52 12.04 -7.96
C PRO A 290 15.06 12.78 -6.69
N PHE A 291 13.98 12.31 -6.06
CA PHE A 291 13.49 12.88 -4.80
C PHE A 291 14.49 12.64 -3.67
N VAL A 292 15.07 11.43 -3.59
CA VAL A 292 16.12 11.10 -2.63
C VAL A 292 17.36 11.95 -2.85
N VAL A 293 17.85 12.08 -4.08
CA VAL A 293 19.03 12.87 -4.40
C VAL A 293 18.78 14.36 -4.14
N SER A 294 17.60 14.90 -4.49
CA SER A 294 17.25 16.29 -4.20
C SER A 294 17.08 16.55 -2.69
N ALA A 295 16.43 15.65 -1.96
CA ALA A 295 16.29 15.76 -0.50
C ALA A 295 17.65 15.62 0.20
N LEU A 296 18.47 14.66 -0.20
CA LEU A 296 19.83 14.48 0.31
C LEU A 296 20.72 15.68 -0.06
N SER A 297 20.64 16.21 -1.29
CA SER A 297 21.44 17.35 -1.72
C SER A 297 21.02 18.66 -1.06
N ALA A 298 19.73 18.85 -0.76
CA ALA A 298 19.24 20.04 -0.05
C ALA A 298 19.59 19.99 1.44
N LEU A 299 19.78 18.78 1.99
CA LEU A 299 20.06 18.56 3.40
C LEU A 299 21.54 18.27 3.67
N LEU A 300 22.39 17.99 2.68
CA LEU A 300 23.83 17.84 2.88
C LEU A 300 24.46 19.21 3.18
N PRO A 301 25.36 19.32 4.18
CA PRO A 301 26.14 20.53 4.35
C PRO A 301 26.91 20.77 3.05
N LYS A 302 26.89 22.01 2.55
CA LYS A 302 27.85 22.41 1.53
C LYS A 302 29.24 22.22 2.13
N PHE A 303 30.01 21.28 1.59
CA PHE A 303 31.46 21.26 1.77
C PHE A 303 32.05 22.58 1.27
#